data_AF-A0A0F8P4W0-F1
#
_entry.id   AF-A0A0F8P4W0-F1
#
_cell.length_a   1.000
_cell.length_b   1.000
_cell.length_c   1.000
_cell.angle_alpha   90.00
_cell.angle_beta   90.00
_cell.angle_gamma   90.00
#
_symmetry.space_group_name_H-M   'P 1'
#
loop_
_entity.id
_entity.type
_entity.pdbx_description
1 polymer ?
#
loop_
_entity_poly.entity_id
_entity_poly.type
_entity_poly.pdbx_seq_one_letter_code
_entity_poly.pdbx_strand_id
1 'polypeptide(L)'
;MENPELPAENRENKSHKETENPDLASLFEEKKASFETEKQETTESGNPEIRNKEIYVGIPILAIAFAEMLIYSGRIKEAVWVHMVLLMGLSLSIPLMKNEEIRKTCQALMLLPLLRLVNLSMPVFFDITLYSFVFIYAPLAVPVAITAVYQRLTLEEVGITLRRIWLYFPFSVLIGAGLGVGEYMVIRTGYLIPDLSPLNLLKLTVVMVFFVGLVEEVIFRSVLQTRLNKIFGVWGGILLSSMLFGVMHSGYGTSYEVLYTSFVGVIIGYMFYKTRSLPLITLAHGFVNVFLFGVIPHLGPGLGLL
;
A
#
# COMPACT_ATOMS: atom_id res chain seq x y z
N MET A 1 -9.73 -97.67 17.02
CA MET A 1 -9.73 -96.33 17.63
C MET A 1 -8.57 -95.57 17.01
N GLU A 2 -8.93 -94.60 16.17
CA GLU A 2 -8.08 -93.59 15.50
C GLU A 2 -7.29 -92.78 16.54
N ASN A 3 -6.20 -92.07 16.25
CA ASN A 3 -5.54 -91.64 15.02
C ASN A 3 -4.04 -91.39 15.37
N PRO A 4 -3.11 -91.41 14.41
CA PRO A 4 -1.67 -91.32 14.64
C PRO A 4 -1.12 -89.90 14.42
N GLU A 5 -0.03 -89.54 15.11
CA GLU A 5 0.80 -88.38 14.77
C GLU A 5 2.22 -88.85 14.39
N LEU A 6 2.64 -88.45 13.19
CA LEU A 6 3.92 -88.67 12.51
C LEU A 6 4.58 -87.29 12.27
N PRO A 7 5.89 -87.23 11.95
CA PRO A 7 6.82 -86.34 12.62
C PRO A 7 7.38 -85.20 11.74
N ALA A 8 8.25 -84.43 12.40
CA ALA A 8 8.91 -83.17 12.03
C ALA A 8 9.55 -83.07 10.63
N GLU A 9 9.52 -81.85 10.07
CA GLU A 9 10.35 -81.45 8.94
C GLU A 9 10.90 -80.00 9.11
N ASN A 10 12.10 -79.83 8.55
CA ASN A 10 13.08 -78.75 8.68
C ASN A 10 12.58 -77.32 8.40
N ARG A 11 13.16 -76.35 9.12
CA ARG A 11 13.11 -74.92 8.78
C ARG A 11 14.20 -74.58 7.77
N GLU A 12 13.81 -74.25 6.54
CA GLU A 12 14.66 -73.53 5.58
C GLU A 12 14.27 -72.05 5.46
N ASN A 13 15.31 -71.23 5.45
CA ASN A 13 15.32 -69.77 5.50
C ASN A 13 15.10 -69.20 4.08
N LYS A 14 14.00 -68.45 3.85
CA LYS A 14 13.70 -67.85 2.54
C LYS A 14 14.07 -66.36 2.54
N SER A 15 15.13 -66.00 1.82
CA SER A 15 15.45 -64.60 1.51
C SER A 15 14.48 -64.06 0.46
N HIS A 16 13.70 -63.03 0.79
CA HIS A 16 12.91 -62.28 -0.18
C HIS A 16 13.80 -61.27 -0.91
N LYS A 17 13.99 -61.49 -2.22
CA LYS A 17 14.50 -60.49 -3.17
C LYS A 17 13.35 -59.49 -3.43
N GLU A 18 13.53 -58.24 -3.05
CA GLU A 18 12.69 -57.13 -3.51
C GLU A 18 12.98 -56.89 -4.99
N THR A 19 11.97 -57.08 -5.84
CA THR A 19 11.97 -56.64 -7.23
C THR A 19 11.62 -55.16 -7.28
N GLU A 20 12.62 -54.31 -7.53
CA GLU A 20 12.39 -52.90 -7.85
C GLU A 20 11.55 -52.78 -9.12
N ASN A 21 10.38 -52.16 -9.00
CA ASN A 21 9.48 -51.90 -10.12
C ASN A 21 9.97 -50.67 -10.90
N PRO A 22 10.49 -50.82 -12.13
CA PRO A 22 11.11 -49.72 -12.88
C PRO A 22 10.16 -48.55 -13.19
N ASP A 23 8.84 -48.80 -13.22
CA ASP A 23 7.82 -47.76 -13.43
C ASP A 23 7.65 -46.82 -12.23
N LEU A 24 8.00 -47.27 -11.01
CA LEU A 24 7.88 -46.40 -9.83
C LEU A 24 9.06 -45.44 -9.76
N ALA A 25 10.27 -45.92 -10.10
CA ALA A 25 11.48 -45.11 -10.11
C ALA A 25 11.43 -44.00 -11.16
N SER A 26 10.87 -44.28 -12.36
CA SER A 26 10.69 -43.27 -13.41
C SER A 26 9.70 -42.17 -13.01
N LEU A 27 8.61 -42.52 -12.32
CA LEU A 27 7.65 -41.56 -11.77
C LEU A 27 8.26 -40.66 -10.69
N PHE A 28 9.18 -41.17 -9.87
CA PHE A 28 9.89 -40.36 -8.87
C PHE A 28 10.89 -39.40 -9.52
N GLU A 29 11.62 -39.84 -10.55
CA GLU A 29 12.56 -38.97 -11.28
C GLU A 29 11.82 -37.89 -12.08
N GLU A 30 10.68 -38.20 -12.71
CA GLU A 30 9.86 -37.21 -13.42
C GLU A 30 9.25 -36.18 -12.44
N LYS A 31 8.83 -36.63 -11.25
CA LYS A 31 8.31 -35.74 -10.21
C LYS A 31 9.40 -34.89 -9.58
N LYS A 32 10.63 -35.42 -9.47
CA LYS A 32 11.79 -34.69 -8.96
C LYS A 32 12.30 -33.68 -9.99
N ALA A 33 12.35 -34.06 -11.27
CA ALA A 33 12.67 -33.16 -12.37
C ALA A 33 11.64 -32.03 -12.44
N SER A 34 10.34 -32.31 -12.40
CA SER A 34 9.32 -31.24 -12.39
C SER A 34 9.43 -30.32 -11.17
N PHE A 35 9.76 -30.85 -9.99
CA PHE A 35 10.01 -30.05 -8.79
C PHE A 35 11.29 -29.20 -8.89
N GLU A 36 12.34 -29.72 -9.54
CA GLU A 36 13.59 -28.99 -9.80
C GLU A 36 13.41 -27.91 -10.86
N THR A 37 12.59 -28.15 -11.89
CA THR A 37 12.21 -27.15 -12.90
C THR A 37 11.35 -26.05 -12.30
N GLU A 38 10.37 -26.39 -11.44
CA GLU A 38 9.54 -25.40 -10.72
C GLU A 38 10.37 -24.60 -9.70
N LYS A 39 11.37 -25.25 -9.07
CA LYS A 39 12.34 -24.59 -8.19
C LYS A 39 13.30 -23.70 -8.98
N GLN A 40 13.72 -24.10 -10.18
CA GLN A 40 14.53 -23.30 -11.09
C GLN A 40 13.75 -22.10 -11.63
N GLU A 41 12.50 -22.25 -12.07
CA GLU A 41 11.63 -21.14 -12.50
C GLU A 41 11.33 -20.15 -11.36
N THR A 42 11.19 -20.63 -10.13
CA THR A 42 11.01 -19.75 -8.96
C THR A 42 12.30 -19.07 -8.51
N THR A 43 13.49 -19.66 -8.75
CA THR A 43 14.79 -19.01 -8.49
C THR A 43 15.32 -18.15 -9.64
N GLU A 44 14.93 -18.40 -10.89
CA GLU A 44 15.28 -17.61 -12.08
C GLU A 44 14.31 -16.45 -12.35
N SER A 45 13.26 -16.28 -11.53
CA SER A 45 12.48 -15.05 -11.41
C SER A 45 13.28 -13.87 -10.80
N GLY A 46 14.61 -13.86 -10.97
CA GLY A 46 15.44 -12.67 -10.81
C GLY A 46 15.08 -11.70 -11.93
N ASN A 47 14.26 -10.71 -11.61
CA ASN A 47 13.84 -9.62 -12.49
C ASN A 47 15.05 -9.15 -13.33
N PRO A 48 15.02 -9.24 -14.68
CA PRO A 48 16.15 -8.84 -15.51
C PRO A 48 16.57 -7.45 -15.08
N GLU A 49 17.85 -7.29 -14.75
CA GLU A 49 18.39 -6.09 -14.12
C GLU A 49 17.92 -4.85 -14.91
N ILE A 50 16.93 -4.12 -14.36
CA ILE A 50 16.30 -3.00 -15.06
C ILE A 50 17.33 -1.88 -15.15
N ARG A 51 18.09 -1.85 -16.24
CA ARG A 51 19.16 -0.90 -16.46
C ARG A 51 18.63 0.54 -16.35
N ASN A 52 19.32 1.39 -15.58
CA ASN A 52 18.98 2.80 -15.33
C ASN A 52 17.70 3.04 -14.51
N LYS A 53 17.18 2.04 -13.78
CA LYS A 53 16.00 2.21 -12.90
C LYS A 53 16.21 3.31 -11.86
N GLU A 54 17.42 3.44 -11.30
CA GLU A 54 17.75 4.44 -10.30
C GLU A 54 17.60 5.86 -10.85
N ILE A 55 17.93 6.06 -12.13
CA ILE A 55 17.84 7.37 -12.79
C ILE A 55 16.38 7.72 -13.07
N TYR A 56 15.66 6.84 -13.77
CA TYR A 56 14.29 7.13 -14.21
C TYR A 56 13.28 7.22 -13.06
N VAL A 57 13.50 6.46 -11.99
CA VAL A 57 12.60 6.44 -10.82
C VAL A 57 13.12 7.37 -9.72
N GLY A 58 14.43 7.44 -9.51
CA GLY A 58 15.04 8.28 -8.48
C GLY A 58 14.94 9.78 -8.76
N ILE A 59 15.12 10.22 -10.02
CA ILE A 59 15.00 11.66 -10.36
C ILE A 59 13.61 12.21 -10.00
N PRO A 60 12.48 11.59 -10.42
CA PRO A 60 11.17 12.06 -10.02
C PRO A 60 10.95 12.03 -8.51
N ILE A 61 11.42 11.00 -7.79
CA ILE A 61 11.29 10.90 -6.33
C ILE A 61 12.01 12.06 -5.64
N LEU A 62 13.25 12.35 -6.05
CA LEU A 62 14.03 13.46 -5.51
C LEU A 62 13.40 14.81 -5.86
N ALA A 63 12.84 14.97 -7.06
CA ALA A 63 12.15 16.18 -7.47
C ALA A 63 10.86 16.42 -6.66
N ILE A 64 10.06 15.38 -6.39
CA ILE A 64 8.90 15.45 -5.50
C ILE A 64 9.36 15.87 -4.11
N ALA A 65 10.36 15.20 -3.55
CA ALA A 65 10.86 15.52 -2.22
C ALA A 65 11.38 16.96 -2.13
N PHE A 66 12.10 17.42 -3.15
CA PHE A 66 12.57 18.80 -3.22
C PHE A 66 11.41 19.81 -3.27
N ALA A 67 10.38 19.55 -4.10
CA ALA A 67 9.20 20.41 -4.17
C ALA A 67 8.45 20.48 -2.83
N GLU A 68 8.34 19.35 -2.13
CA GLU A 68 7.71 19.28 -0.81
C GLU A 68 8.55 19.99 0.27
N MET A 69 9.88 19.89 0.22
CA MET A 69 10.75 20.68 1.09
C MET A 69 10.64 22.19 0.84
N LEU A 70 10.36 22.61 -0.40
CA LEU A 70 10.05 24.02 -0.69
C LEU A 70 8.74 24.44 0.01
N ILE A 71 7.70 23.61 -0.02
CA ILE A 71 6.45 23.87 0.72
C ILE A 71 6.72 23.99 2.21
N TYR A 72 7.47 23.04 2.79
CA TYR A 72 7.88 23.08 4.19
C TYR A 72 8.59 24.39 4.57
N SER A 73 9.45 24.90 3.67
CA SER A 73 10.16 26.17 3.86
C SER A 73 9.32 27.44 3.61
N GLY A 74 8.02 27.30 3.31
CA GLY A 74 7.11 28.41 2.98
C GLY A 74 7.22 28.93 1.53
N ARG A 75 8.02 28.29 0.69
CA ARG A 75 8.27 28.66 -0.73
C ARG A 75 7.27 28.00 -1.68
N ILE A 76 5.99 28.25 -1.43
CA ILE A 76 4.88 27.56 -2.13
C ILE A 76 4.89 27.84 -3.64
N LYS A 77 5.21 29.08 -4.06
CA LYS A 77 5.22 29.45 -5.48
C LYS A 77 6.25 28.64 -6.27
N GLU A 78 7.46 28.51 -5.74
CA GLU A 78 8.52 27.71 -6.35
C GLU A 78 8.19 26.22 -6.34
N ALA A 79 7.61 25.71 -5.25
CA ALA A 79 7.15 24.33 -5.18
C ALA A 79 6.12 24.01 -6.28
N VAL A 80 5.15 24.91 -6.50
CA VAL A 80 4.16 24.77 -7.58
C VAL A 80 4.82 24.69 -8.94
N TRP A 81 5.82 25.55 -9.23
CA TRP A 81 6.59 25.46 -10.48
C TRP A 81 7.31 24.13 -10.63
N VAL A 82 7.96 23.63 -9.57
CA VAL A 82 8.66 22.33 -9.63
C VAL A 82 7.67 21.19 -9.89
N HIS A 83 6.54 21.15 -9.17
CA HIS A 83 5.50 20.14 -9.38
C HIS A 83 4.89 20.20 -10.78
N MET A 84 4.66 21.39 -11.35
CA MET A 84 4.17 21.56 -12.72
C MET A 84 5.19 21.07 -13.77
N VAL A 85 6.46 21.47 -13.64
CA VAL A 85 7.53 21.03 -14.54
C VAL A 85 7.72 19.52 -14.47
N LEU A 86 7.67 18.95 -13.26
CA LEU A 86 7.77 17.51 -13.06
C LEU A 86 6.59 16.77 -13.70
N LEU A 87 5.36 17.23 -13.47
CA LEU A 87 4.15 16.63 -14.06
C LEU A 87 4.22 16.65 -15.59
N MET A 88 4.61 17.78 -16.19
CA MET A 88 4.76 17.92 -17.63
C MET A 88 5.91 17.05 -18.17
N GLY A 89 7.06 17.05 -17.50
CA GLY A 89 8.22 16.23 -17.86
C GLY A 89 7.91 14.73 -17.83
N LEU A 90 7.24 14.26 -16.77
CA LEU A 90 6.79 12.86 -16.68
C LEU A 90 5.81 12.53 -17.82
N SER A 91 4.79 13.36 -18.03
CA SER A 91 3.79 13.15 -19.08
C SER A 91 4.41 13.03 -20.49
N LEU A 92 5.41 13.86 -20.81
CA LEU A 92 6.11 13.84 -22.10
C LEU A 92 7.13 12.70 -22.22
N SER A 93 7.72 12.27 -21.10
CA SER A 93 8.73 11.20 -21.07
C SER A 93 8.14 9.80 -21.17
N ILE A 94 6.96 9.55 -20.56
CA ILE A 94 6.32 8.24 -20.46
C ILE A 94 6.15 7.52 -21.81
N PRO A 95 5.68 8.16 -22.90
CA PRO A 95 5.56 7.52 -24.22
C PRO A 95 6.91 7.09 -24.83
N LEU A 96 8.01 7.74 -24.42
CA LEU A 96 9.36 7.45 -24.92
C LEU A 96 10.02 6.29 -24.18
N MET A 97 9.43 5.84 -23.05
CA MET A 97 9.99 4.79 -22.21
C MET A 97 9.71 3.40 -22.76
N LYS A 98 10.78 2.68 -23.12
CA LYS A 98 10.70 1.30 -23.62
C LYS A 98 10.32 0.29 -22.53
N ASN A 99 10.90 0.41 -21.34
CA ASN A 99 10.64 -0.53 -20.24
C ASN A 99 9.25 -0.28 -19.63
N GLU A 100 8.43 -1.32 -19.61
CA GLU A 100 7.05 -1.24 -19.13
C GLU A 100 6.94 -0.98 -17.63
N GLU A 101 7.77 -1.61 -16.80
CA GLU A 101 7.72 -1.42 -15.34
C GLU A 101 8.17 -0.02 -14.93
N ILE A 102 9.21 0.53 -15.58
CA ILE A 102 9.62 1.93 -15.36
C ILE A 102 8.48 2.87 -15.78
N ARG A 103 7.90 2.65 -16.97
CA ARG A 103 6.80 3.48 -17.49
C ARG A 103 5.61 3.53 -16.53
N LYS A 104 5.18 2.36 -16.04
CA LYS A 104 4.07 2.26 -15.07
C LYS A 104 4.43 2.89 -13.71
N THR A 105 5.69 2.82 -13.30
CA THR A 105 6.17 3.47 -12.07
C THR A 105 6.19 5.00 -12.20
N CYS A 106 6.63 5.53 -13.33
CA CYS A 106 6.57 6.96 -13.62
C CYS A 106 5.12 7.47 -13.68
N GLN A 107 4.19 6.69 -14.24
CA GLN A 107 2.75 6.98 -14.18
C GLN A 107 2.23 7.05 -12.74
N ALA A 108 2.67 6.13 -11.86
CA ALA A 108 2.32 6.16 -10.45
C ALA A 108 2.87 7.41 -9.74
N LEU A 109 4.14 7.73 -9.97
CA LEU A 109 4.80 8.90 -9.39
C LEU A 109 4.19 10.22 -9.86
N MET A 110 3.65 10.28 -11.08
CA MET A 110 2.94 11.43 -11.63
C MET A 110 1.68 11.81 -10.83
N LEU A 111 1.07 10.87 -10.09
CA LEU A 111 -0.10 11.13 -9.26
C LEU A 111 0.22 12.04 -8.05
N LEU A 112 1.47 12.05 -7.57
CA LEU A 112 1.89 12.85 -6.40
C LEU A 112 1.94 14.35 -6.71
N PRO A 113 2.66 14.84 -7.75
CA PRO A 113 2.60 16.25 -8.12
C PRO A 113 1.18 16.67 -8.53
N LEU A 114 0.40 15.77 -9.15
CA LEU A 114 -1.00 16.04 -9.46
C LEU A 114 -1.85 16.25 -8.20
N LEU A 115 -1.73 15.35 -7.21
CA LEU A 115 -2.38 15.49 -5.90
C LEU A 115 -2.02 16.84 -5.27
N ARG A 116 -0.73 17.21 -5.26
CA ARG A 116 -0.31 18.49 -4.67
C ARG A 116 -0.87 19.70 -5.40
N LEU A 117 -0.82 19.71 -6.73
CA LEU A 117 -1.32 20.82 -7.54
C LEU A 117 -2.84 20.99 -7.37
N VAL A 118 -3.60 19.89 -7.34
CA VAL A 118 -5.05 19.94 -7.05
C VAL A 118 -5.28 20.50 -5.65
N ASN A 119 -4.57 20.01 -4.64
CA ASN A 119 -4.71 20.47 -3.26
C ASN A 119 -4.42 21.98 -3.10
N LEU A 120 -3.38 22.50 -3.74
CA LEU A 120 -3.02 23.92 -3.68
C LEU A 120 -3.90 24.83 -4.54
N SER A 121 -4.59 24.28 -5.54
CA SER A 121 -5.46 25.05 -6.44
C SER A 121 -6.89 25.17 -5.92
N MET A 122 -7.32 24.30 -5.01
CA MET A 122 -8.69 24.30 -4.51
C MET A 122 -8.93 25.45 -3.52
N PRO A 123 -10.04 26.18 -3.66
CA PRO A 123 -10.39 27.24 -2.73
C PRO A 123 -10.67 26.68 -1.33
N VAL A 124 -10.18 27.37 -0.31
CA VAL A 124 -10.52 27.08 1.09
C VAL A 124 -11.92 27.63 1.35
N PHE A 125 -12.89 26.74 1.60
CA PHE A 125 -14.23 27.14 2.00
C PHE A 125 -14.23 27.40 3.51
N PHE A 126 -14.17 28.67 3.91
CA PHE A 126 -13.98 29.09 5.31
C PHE A 126 -15.05 28.56 6.27
N ASP A 127 -16.29 28.41 5.83
CA ASP A 127 -17.39 27.94 6.68
C ASP A 127 -17.49 26.40 6.76
N ILE A 128 -16.86 25.67 5.82
CA ILE A 128 -17.01 24.21 5.71
C ILE A 128 -15.75 23.55 5.14
N THR A 129 -14.63 23.69 5.86
CA THR A 129 -13.32 23.11 5.50
C THR A 129 -13.37 21.61 5.21
N LEU A 130 -14.29 20.87 5.84
CA LEU A 130 -14.51 19.45 5.56
C LEU A 130 -14.85 19.18 4.08
N TYR A 131 -15.64 20.04 3.43
CA TYR A 131 -16.05 19.81 2.05
C TYR A 131 -14.96 20.16 1.02
N SER A 132 -13.96 20.98 1.37
CA SER A 132 -12.78 21.19 0.52
C SER A 132 -12.12 19.86 0.15
N PHE A 133 -12.08 18.89 1.08
CA PHE A 133 -11.55 17.55 0.80
C PHE A 133 -12.33 16.80 -0.29
N VAL A 134 -13.66 16.94 -0.33
CA VAL A 134 -14.46 16.35 -1.41
C VAL A 134 -14.07 16.94 -2.76
N PHE A 135 -13.90 18.28 -2.82
CA PHE A 135 -13.48 18.96 -4.05
C PHE A 135 -12.04 18.68 -4.45
N ILE A 136 -11.17 18.28 -3.53
CA ILE A 136 -9.79 17.86 -3.84
C ILE A 136 -9.78 16.42 -4.35
N TYR A 137 -10.34 15.49 -3.58
CA TYR A 137 -10.17 14.06 -3.83
C TYR A 137 -11.15 13.50 -4.87
N ALA A 138 -12.35 14.08 -5.04
CA ALA A 138 -13.29 13.59 -6.06
C ALA A 138 -12.76 13.82 -7.49
N PRO A 139 -12.23 15.01 -7.86
CA PRO A 139 -11.57 15.18 -9.15
C PRO A 139 -10.30 14.35 -9.28
N LEU A 140 -9.53 14.18 -8.19
CA LEU A 140 -8.31 13.36 -8.20
C LEU A 140 -8.60 11.86 -8.39
N ALA A 141 -9.78 11.38 -8.00
CA ALA A 141 -10.18 9.99 -8.23
C ALA A 141 -10.23 9.65 -9.73
N VAL A 142 -10.48 10.62 -10.61
CA VAL A 142 -10.52 10.42 -12.08
C VAL A 142 -9.17 9.98 -12.66
N PRO A 143 -8.06 10.76 -12.52
CA PRO A 143 -6.75 10.34 -13.01
C PRO A 143 -6.22 9.09 -12.29
N VAL A 144 -6.59 8.87 -11.02
CA VAL A 144 -6.27 7.62 -10.30
C VAL A 144 -6.96 6.41 -10.94
N ALA A 145 -8.25 6.51 -11.24
CA ALA A 145 -9.01 5.47 -11.93
C ALA A 145 -8.47 5.21 -13.34
N ILE A 146 -8.17 6.28 -14.10
CA ILE A 146 -7.55 6.16 -15.44
C ILE A 146 -6.22 5.43 -15.34
N THR A 147 -5.38 5.77 -14.36
CA THR A 147 -4.07 5.12 -14.15
C THR A 147 -4.26 3.65 -13.79
N ALA A 148 -5.18 3.32 -12.90
CA ALA A 148 -5.46 1.93 -12.52
C ALA A 148 -5.93 1.09 -13.71
N VAL A 149 -6.83 1.62 -14.55
CA VAL A 149 -7.33 0.96 -15.76
C VAL A 149 -6.22 0.83 -16.81
N TYR A 150 -5.47 1.89 -17.08
CA TYR A 150 -4.39 1.89 -18.08
C TYR A 150 -3.25 0.94 -17.72
N GLN A 151 -2.94 0.83 -16.44
CA GLN A 151 -1.95 -0.12 -15.94
C GLN A 151 -2.45 -1.56 -15.88
N ARG A 152 -3.73 -1.80 -16.19
CA ARG A 152 -4.41 -3.10 -16.14
C ARG A 152 -4.27 -3.78 -14.77
N LEU A 153 -4.35 -2.99 -13.70
CA LEU A 153 -4.28 -3.55 -12.34
C LEU A 153 -5.44 -4.52 -12.13
N THR A 154 -5.14 -5.74 -11.72
CA THR A 154 -6.18 -6.71 -11.36
C THR A 154 -6.84 -6.30 -10.04
N LEU A 155 -8.07 -6.74 -9.79
CA LEU A 155 -8.75 -6.49 -8.51
C LEU A 155 -7.94 -7.03 -7.31
N GLU A 156 -7.16 -8.08 -7.53
CA GLU A 156 -6.24 -8.66 -6.55
C GLU A 156 -5.00 -7.78 -6.32
N GLU A 157 -4.42 -7.20 -7.37
CA GLU A 157 -3.31 -6.25 -7.24
C GLU A 157 -3.76 -4.97 -6.53
N VAL A 158 -4.97 -4.48 -6.83
CA VAL A 158 -5.58 -3.33 -6.12
C VAL A 158 -5.94 -3.69 -4.68
N GLY A 159 -6.31 -4.94 -4.44
CA GLY A 159 -6.67 -5.47 -3.12
C GLY A 159 -8.15 -5.32 -2.75
N ILE A 160 -9.04 -5.29 -3.74
CA ILE A 160 -10.48 -5.16 -3.49
C ILE A 160 -11.01 -6.52 -3.02
N THR A 161 -11.06 -6.71 -1.70
CA THR A 161 -11.59 -7.93 -1.07
C THR A 161 -12.49 -7.58 0.12
N LEU A 162 -13.80 -7.79 -0.03
CA LEU A 162 -14.80 -7.48 1.00
C LEU A 162 -15.11 -8.66 1.95
N ARG A 163 -14.52 -9.84 1.70
CA ARG A 163 -14.88 -11.11 2.38
C ARG A 163 -14.75 -11.09 3.91
N ARG A 164 -13.91 -10.20 4.47
CA ARG A 164 -13.63 -10.12 5.92
C ARG A 164 -13.89 -8.72 6.51
N ILE A 165 -14.71 -7.90 5.85
CA ILE A 165 -14.91 -6.51 6.25
C ILE A 165 -15.45 -6.35 7.68
N TRP A 166 -16.29 -7.28 8.14
CA TRP A 166 -16.81 -7.32 9.51
C TRP A 166 -15.72 -7.43 10.59
N LEU A 167 -14.61 -8.10 10.28
CA LEU A 167 -13.43 -8.19 11.15
C LEU A 167 -12.53 -6.96 11.01
N TYR A 168 -12.41 -6.43 9.79
CA TYR A 168 -11.57 -5.26 9.50
C TYR A 168 -12.09 -4.00 10.14
N PHE A 169 -13.41 -3.82 10.22
CA PHE A 169 -14.00 -2.62 10.79
C PHE A 169 -13.57 -2.36 12.25
N PRO A 170 -13.84 -3.24 13.23
CA PRO A 170 -13.45 -2.99 14.63
C PRO A 170 -11.93 -2.87 14.78
N PHE A 171 -11.16 -3.67 14.04
CA PHE A 171 -9.70 -3.61 14.06
C PHE A 171 -9.18 -2.26 13.54
N SER A 172 -9.78 -1.73 12.48
CA SER A 172 -9.42 -0.44 11.88
C SER A 172 -9.76 0.73 12.79
N VAL A 173 -10.86 0.65 13.54
CA VAL A 173 -11.21 1.66 14.54
C VAL A 173 -10.15 1.70 15.65
N LEU A 174 -9.71 0.54 16.16
CA LEU A 174 -8.69 0.47 17.22
C LEU A 174 -7.33 0.99 16.75
N ILE A 175 -6.88 0.58 15.56
CA ILE A 175 -5.64 1.09 14.97
C ILE A 175 -5.76 2.59 14.71
N GLY A 176 -6.88 3.02 14.11
CA GLY A 176 -7.15 4.41 13.79
C GLY A 176 -7.11 5.30 15.03
N ALA A 177 -7.69 4.86 16.14
CA ALA A 177 -7.64 5.58 17.41
C ALA A 177 -6.19 5.70 17.93
N GLY A 178 -5.44 4.60 17.97
CA GLY A 178 -4.06 4.62 18.47
C GLY A 178 -3.13 5.49 17.64
N LEU A 179 -3.18 5.35 16.32
CA LEU A 179 -2.36 6.16 15.40
C LEU A 179 -2.84 7.62 15.34
N GLY A 180 -4.15 7.87 15.42
CA GLY A 180 -4.71 9.23 15.45
C GLY A 180 -4.31 9.99 16.72
N VAL A 181 -4.23 9.33 17.87
CA VAL A 181 -3.70 9.94 19.11
C VAL A 181 -2.24 10.34 18.95
N GLY A 182 -1.41 9.46 18.37
CA GLY A 182 -0.01 9.77 18.13
C GLY A 182 0.17 10.94 17.16
N GLU A 183 -0.63 11.02 16.09
CA GLU A 183 -0.57 12.12 15.13
C GLU A 183 -1.04 13.44 15.73
N TYR A 184 -2.12 13.41 16.52
CA TYR A 184 -2.62 14.59 17.22
C TYR A 184 -1.57 15.20 18.15
N MET A 185 -0.72 14.38 18.78
CA MET A 185 0.39 14.86 19.61
C MET A 185 1.45 15.62 18.81
N VAL A 186 1.58 15.33 17.52
CA VAL A 186 2.56 15.95 16.63
C VAL A 186 2.05 17.27 16.08
N ILE A 187 0.85 17.29 15.51
CA ILE A 187 0.32 18.46 14.77
C ILE A 187 -0.75 19.27 15.50
N ARG A 188 -1.36 18.73 16.57
CA ARG A 188 -2.40 19.40 17.39
C ARG A 188 -3.48 20.08 16.57
N THR A 189 -4.14 19.31 15.73
CA THR A 189 -5.18 19.78 14.79
C THR A 189 -6.40 20.38 15.47
N GLY A 190 -7.06 21.28 14.76
CA GLY A 190 -8.42 21.71 15.10
C GLY A 190 -9.48 20.69 14.66
N TYR A 191 -10.72 20.91 15.06
CA TYR A 191 -11.86 20.12 14.60
C TYR A 191 -12.32 20.57 13.20
N LEU A 192 -12.72 19.59 12.36
CA LEU A 192 -13.35 19.84 11.06
C LEU A 192 -14.88 19.76 11.09
N ILE A 193 -15.44 19.33 12.22
CA ILE A 193 -16.88 19.30 12.47
C ILE A 193 -17.22 20.13 13.71
N PRO A 194 -18.40 20.74 13.80
CA PRO A 194 -18.74 21.64 14.91
C PRO A 194 -19.06 20.91 16.22
N ASP A 195 -19.49 19.65 16.15
CA ASP A 195 -19.84 18.82 17.29
C ASP A 195 -19.73 17.32 16.94
N LEU A 196 -19.82 16.48 17.96
CA LEU A 196 -19.82 15.01 17.83
C LEU A 196 -21.22 14.41 17.63
N SER A 197 -22.18 15.17 17.10
CA SER A 197 -23.50 14.61 16.77
C SER A 197 -23.35 13.47 15.75
N PRO A 198 -24.23 12.45 15.79
CA PRO A 198 -24.14 11.30 14.88
C PRO A 198 -24.11 11.70 13.40
N LEU A 199 -24.83 12.76 13.02
CA LEU A 199 -24.84 13.26 11.65
C LEU A 199 -23.51 13.88 11.23
N ASN A 200 -22.86 14.67 12.10
CA ASN A 200 -21.58 15.29 11.78
C ASN A 200 -20.44 14.27 11.79
N LEU A 201 -20.45 13.32 12.73
CA LEU A 201 -19.53 12.18 12.72
C LEU A 201 -19.68 11.32 11.46
N LEU A 202 -20.92 11.08 11.01
CA LEU A 202 -21.16 10.36 9.77
C LEU A 202 -20.59 11.12 8.56
N LYS A 203 -20.84 12.43 8.46
CA LYS A 203 -20.26 13.28 7.39
C LYS A 203 -18.73 13.22 7.38
N LEU A 204 -18.10 13.39 8.56
CA LEU A 204 -16.65 13.31 8.70
C LEU A 204 -16.12 11.95 8.27
N THR A 205 -16.75 10.87 8.76
CA THR A 205 -16.36 9.49 8.43
C THR A 205 -16.47 9.24 6.93
N VAL A 206 -17.55 9.71 6.29
CA VAL A 206 -17.72 9.54 4.84
C VAL A 206 -16.60 10.25 4.08
N VAL A 207 -16.31 11.50 4.41
CA VAL A 207 -15.25 12.27 3.75
C VAL A 207 -13.87 11.65 4.00
N MET A 208 -13.53 11.37 5.25
CA MET A 208 -12.20 10.90 5.63
C MET A 208 -11.91 9.48 5.18
N VAL A 209 -12.91 8.59 5.16
CA VAL A 209 -12.71 7.20 4.71
C VAL A 209 -12.80 7.10 3.20
N PHE A 210 -13.85 7.63 2.57
CA PHE A 210 -14.13 7.35 1.16
C PHE A 210 -13.54 8.37 0.17
N PHE A 211 -13.23 9.58 0.61
CA PHE A 211 -12.56 10.57 -0.25
C PHE A 211 -11.07 10.61 0.06
N VAL A 212 -10.70 10.95 1.29
CA VAL A 212 -9.28 11.09 1.67
C VAL A 212 -8.60 9.72 1.71
N GLY A 213 -8.96 8.88 2.68
CA GLY A 213 -8.29 7.61 2.94
C GLY A 213 -8.32 6.66 1.74
N LEU A 214 -9.46 6.54 1.05
CA LEU A 214 -9.55 5.65 -0.11
C LEU A 214 -8.64 6.10 -1.26
N VAL A 215 -8.71 7.38 -1.66
CA VAL A 215 -7.93 7.86 -2.81
C VAL A 215 -6.45 7.82 -2.50
N GLU A 216 -6.04 8.22 -1.29
CA GLU A 216 -4.64 8.14 -0.89
C GLU A 216 -4.13 6.71 -0.83
N GLU A 217 -4.86 5.79 -0.21
CA GLU A 217 -4.41 4.39 -0.13
C GLU A 217 -4.35 3.72 -1.52
N VAL A 218 -5.24 4.10 -2.45
CA VAL A 218 -5.12 3.64 -3.85
C VAL A 218 -3.83 4.20 -4.48
N ILE A 219 -3.56 5.50 -4.36
CA ILE A 219 -2.36 6.13 -4.92
C ILE A 219 -1.09 5.50 -4.33
N PHE A 220 -0.98 5.46 -3.00
CA PHE A 220 0.26 5.10 -2.32
C PHE A 220 0.46 3.60 -2.21
N ARG A 221 -0.58 2.78 -1.96
CA ARG A 221 -0.44 1.34 -1.76
C ARG A 221 -0.75 0.55 -3.01
N SER A 222 -1.98 0.65 -3.50
CA SER A 222 -2.43 -0.16 -4.62
C SER A 222 -1.62 0.12 -5.89
N VAL A 223 -1.31 1.39 -6.16
CA VAL A 223 -0.56 1.81 -7.36
C VAL A 223 0.93 1.95 -7.07
N LEU A 224 1.36 2.91 -6.25
CA LEU A 224 2.77 3.28 -6.11
C LEU A 224 3.61 2.19 -5.42
N GLN A 225 3.21 1.71 -4.24
CA GLN A 225 3.94 0.67 -3.52
C GLN A 225 4.02 -0.62 -4.35
N THR A 226 2.93 -1.05 -5.00
CA THR A 226 2.94 -2.22 -5.88
C THR A 226 3.98 -2.09 -6.99
N ARG A 227 4.15 -0.90 -7.59
CA ARG A 227 5.14 -0.65 -8.64
C ARG A 227 6.57 -0.58 -8.10
N LEU A 228 6.78 0.13 -7.00
CA LEU A 228 8.10 0.20 -6.37
C LEU A 228 8.55 -1.17 -5.84
N ASN A 229 7.62 -2.01 -5.38
CA ASN A 229 7.92 -3.39 -4.99
C ASN A 229 8.48 -4.23 -6.16
N LYS A 230 7.99 -4.01 -7.38
CA LYS A 230 8.48 -4.71 -8.58
C LYS A 230 9.90 -4.26 -8.97
N ILE A 231 10.25 -2.99 -8.74
CA ILE A 231 11.56 -2.42 -9.13
C ILE A 231 12.64 -2.59 -8.05
N PHE A 232 12.30 -2.39 -6.79
CA PHE A 232 13.23 -2.32 -5.65
C PHE A 232 13.02 -3.42 -4.61
N GLY A 233 12.14 -4.38 -4.89
CA GLY A 233 11.75 -5.41 -3.94
C GLY A 233 10.75 -4.90 -2.89
N VAL A 234 10.18 -5.83 -2.13
CA VAL A 234 9.08 -5.57 -1.18
C VAL A 234 9.43 -4.48 -0.16
N TRP A 235 10.57 -4.60 0.52
CA TRP A 235 10.96 -3.62 1.53
C TRP A 235 11.34 -2.27 0.91
N GLY A 236 12.02 -2.28 -0.24
CA GLY A 236 12.32 -1.05 -0.97
C GLY A 236 11.07 -0.27 -1.35
N GLY A 237 10.04 -0.94 -1.87
CA GLY A 237 8.79 -0.29 -2.23
C GLY A 237 7.93 0.14 -1.03
N ILE A 238 7.90 -0.63 0.06
CA ILE A 238 7.26 -0.20 1.31
C ILE A 238 7.95 1.06 1.84
N LEU A 239 9.26 1.06 1.99
CA LEU A 239 9.99 2.18 2.58
C LEU A 239 9.92 3.44 1.71
N LEU A 240 10.11 3.31 0.39
CA LEU A 240 10.05 4.46 -0.52
C LEU A 240 8.64 5.06 -0.63
N SER A 241 7.59 4.23 -0.74
CA SER A 241 6.21 4.74 -0.77
C SER A 241 5.81 5.39 0.55
N SER A 242 6.30 4.88 1.68
CA SER A 242 6.04 5.44 3.01
C SER A 242 6.77 6.76 3.24
N MET A 243 8.04 6.86 2.82
CA MET A 243 8.78 8.11 2.85
C MET A 243 8.11 9.18 1.97
N LEU A 244 7.67 8.81 0.76
CA LEU A 244 6.93 9.73 -0.10
C LEU A 244 5.60 10.16 0.52
N PHE A 245 4.88 9.23 1.16
CA PHE A 245 3.65 9.55 1.88
C PHE A 245 3.89 10.59 2.97
N GLY A 246 4.94 10.43 3.79
CA GLY A 246 5.23 11.40 4.83
C GLY A 246 5.78 12.72 4.31
N VAL A 247 6.59 12.71 3.25
CA VAL A 247 7.06 13.93 2.59
C VAL A 247 5.89 14.74 2.00
N MET A 248 4.84 14.06 1.51
CA MET A 248 3.59 14.69 1.08
C MET A 248 2.75 15.25 2.24
N HIS A 249 3.16 15.08 3.50
CA HIS A 249 2.58 15.76 4.67
C HIS A 249 3.39 17.00 5.09
N SER A 250 4.39 17.42 4.30
CA SER A 250 5.22 18.61 4.54
C SER A 250 4.41 19.90 4.76
N GLY A 251 3.19 19.98 4.20
CA GLY A 251 2.28 21.10 4.32
C GLY A 251 1.84 21.44 5.75
N TYR A 252 1.98 20.52 6.71
CA TYR A 252 1.73 20.79 8.13
C TYR A 252 2.86 21.56 8.82
N GLY A 253 3.99 21.80 8.12
CA GLY A 253 5.04 22.70 8.59
C GLY A 253 5.92 22.16 9.72
N THR A 254 5.83 20.86 10.03
CA THR A 254 6.69 20.20 11.04
C THR A 254 7.35 18.94 10.50
N SER A 255 8.66 18.80 10.73
CA SER A 255 9.41 17.61 10.32
C SER A 255 9.00 16.38 11.11
N TYR A 256 8.48 16.56 12.34
CA TYR A 256 7.94 15.47 13.13
C TYR A 256 6.74 14.81 12.44
N GLU A 257 5.94 15.58 11.71
CA GLU A 257 4.81 15.04 10.97
C GLU A 257 5.27 14.20 9.79
N VAL A 258 6.25 14.69 9.03
CA VAL A 258 6.87 13.93 7.93
C VAL A 258 7.41 12.58 8.44
N LEU A 259 8.06 12.57 9.60
CA LEU A 259 8.58 11.34 10.22
C LEU A 259 7.44 10.43 10.71
N TYR A 260 6.43 10.99 11.38
CA TYR A 260 5.32 10.23 11.95
C TYR A 260 4.46 9.57 10.86
N THR A 261 4.08 10.33 9.84
CA THR A 261 3.30 9.82 8.70
C THR A 261 4.12 8.86 7.84
N SER A 262 5.44 9.03 7.75
CA SER A 262 6.31 8.00 7.16
C SER A 262 6.26 6.68 7.95
N PHE A 263 6.30 6.75 9.28
CA PHE A 263 6.17 5.58 10.16
C PHE A 263 4.81 4.91 10.02
N VAL A 264 3.72 5.68 10.08
CA VAL A 264 2.35 5.20 9.80
C VAL A 264 2.27 4.57 8.41
N GLY A 265 2.91 5.19 7.42
CA GLY A 265 2.99 4.68 6.06
C GLY A 265 3.64 3.29 6.00
N VAL A 266 4.68 3.03 6.81
CA VAL A 266 5.31 1.69 6.89
C VAL A 266 4.34 0.68 7.49
N ILE A 267 3.61 1.04 8.55
CA ILE A 267 2.60 0.15 9.17
C ILE A 267 1.53 -0.22 8.15
N ILE A 268 0.92 0.78 7.52
CA ILE A 268 -0.16 0.59 6.55
C ILE A 268 0.36 -0.15 5.30
N GLY A 269 1.55 0.20 4.82
CA GLY A 269 2.20 -0.45 3.70
C GLY A 269 2.51 -1.92 3.96
N TYR A 270 2.96 -2.27 5.17
CA TYR A 270 3.14 -3.65 5.58
C TYR A 270 1.80 -4.40 5.72
N MET A 271 0.78 -3.76 6.31
CA MET A 271 -0.58 -4.32 6.37
C MET A 271 -1.11 -4.63 4.97
N PHE A 272 -0.94 -3.72 4.01
CA PHE A 272 -1.32 -3.94 2.61
C PHE A 272 -0.54 -5.08 1.97
N TYR A 273 0.79 -5.12 2.18
CA TYR A 273 1.62 -6.20 1.66
C TYR A 273 1.17 -7.58 2.16
N LYS A 274 0.87 -7.70 3.46
CA LYS A 274 0.45 -8.97 4.08
C LYS A 274 -0.98 -9.38 3.75
N THR A 275 -1.90 -8.44 3.65
CA THR A 275 -3.34 -8.74 3.53
C THR A 275 -3.87 -8.58 2.13
N ARG A 276 -3.20 -7.79 1.28
CA ARG A 276 -3.69 -7.30 -0.02
C ARG A 276 -5.14 -6.83 0.06
N SER A 277 -5.48 -6.10 1.12
CA SER A 277 -6.84 -5.61 1.35
C SER A 277 -6.87 -4.10 1.40
N LEU A 278 -7.33 -3.48 0.31
CA LEU A 278 -7.60 -2.05 0.23
C LEU A 278 -8.66 -1.61 1.25
N PRO A 279 -9.81 -2.31 1.42
CA PRO A 279 -10.80 -1.93 2.43
C PRO A 279 -10.22 -1.83 3.85
N LEU A 280 -9.32 -2.75 4.23
CA LEU A 280 -8.69 -2.72 5.55
C LEU A 280 -7.84 -1.46 5.75
N ILE A 281 -6.93 -1.17 4.81
CA ILE A 281 -6.02 -0.01 4.94
C ILE A 281 -6.77 1.31 4.81
N THR A 282 -7.79 1.38 3.94
CA THR A 282 -8.65 2.54 3.78
C THR A 282 -9.46 2.83 5.04
N LEU A 283 -10.02 1.80 5.68
CA LEU A 283 -10.70 1.97 6.96
C LEU A 283 -9.71 2.39 8.05
N ALA A 284 -8.55 1.74 8.16
CA ALA A 284 -7.56 2.07 9.18
C ALA A 284 -7.10 3.53 9.06
N HIS A 285 -6.67 3.94 7.87
CA HIS A 285 -6.26 5.32 7.59
C HIS A 285 -7.43 6.31 7.75
N GLY A 286 -8.59 6.01 7.17
CA GLY A 286 -9.76 6.87 7.31
C GLY A 286 -10.16 7.09 8.77
N PHE A 287 -10.04 6.07 9.62
CA PHE A 287 -10.27 6.23 11.06
C PHE A 287 -9.18 7.04 11.75
N VAL A 288 -7.90 6.94 11.36
CA VAL A 288 -6.86 7.89 11.84
C VAL A 288 -7.35 9.33 11.67
N ASN A 289 -7.81 9.66 10.46
CA ASN A 289 -8.32 11.00 10.15
C ASN A 289 -9.60 11.37 10.91
N VAL A 290 -10.54 10.43 11.12
CA VAL A 290 -11.75 10.67 11.94
C VAL A 290 -11.40 11.00 13.38
N PHE A 291 -10.45 10.27 13.98
CA PHE A 291 -9.99 10.55 15.34
C PHE A 291 -9.21 11.86 15.41
N LEU A 292 -8.27 12.08 14.49
CA LEU A 292 -7.39 13.24 14.43
C LEU A 292 -8.13 14.56 14.21
N PHE A 293 -9.11 14.60 13.29
CA PHE A 293 -9.81 15.84 12.90
C PHE A 293 -11.21 15.98 13.50
N GLY A 294 -11.70 14.97 14.20
CA GLY A 294 -13.04 14.97 14.79
C GLY A 294 -12.99 14.71 16.28
N VAL A 295 -12.71 13.47 16.66
CA VAL A 295 -12.94 12.99 18.03
C VAL A 295 -11.96 13.61 19.04
N ILE A 296 -10.65 13.55 18.77
CA ILE A 296 -9.60 13.97 19.71
C ILE A 296 -9.63 15.49 19.96
N PRO A 297 -9.78 16.37 18.94
CA PRO A 297 -9.88 17.81 19.19
C PRO A 297 -11.06 18.20 20.11
N HIS A 298 -12.14 17.42 20.14
CA HIS A 298 -13.30 17.68 21.01
C HIS A 298 -13.15 17.09 22.42
N LEU A 299 -12.57 15.89 22.54
CA LEU A 299 -12.51 15.15 23.81
C LEU A 299 -11.14 15.24 24.52
N GLY A 300 -10.14 15.78 23.84
CA GLY A 300 -8.74 15.76 24.25
C GLY A 300 -8.07 14.39 24.01
N PRO A 301 -6.74 14.32 24.25
CA PRO A 301 -5.93 13.12 23.99
C PRO A 301 -6.36 11.83 24.69
N GLY A 302 -6.99 11.96 25.86
CA GLY A 302 -7.51 10.84 26.64
C GLY A 302 -8.87 10.33 26.14
N LEU A 303 -9.43 10.90 25.07
CA LEU A 303 -10.81 10.65 24.61
C LEU A 303 -11.85 10.89 25.72
N GLY A 304 -11.56 11.78 26.66
CA GLY A 304 -12.38 12.02 27.85
C GLY A 304 -12.35 10.89 28.91
N LEU A 305 -11.44 9.92 28.78
CA LEU A 305 -11.25 8.81 29.74
C LEU A 305 -10.15 9.08 30.80
N LEU A 306 -9.46 10.22 30.69
CA LEU A 306 -8.47 10.76 31.62
C LEU A 306 -8.91 12.16 32.04
#